data_AF-A0A819T794-F1
#
_entry.id   AF-A0A819T794-F1
#
_cell.length_a   1.000
_cell.length_b   1.000
_cell.length_c   1.000
_cell.angle_alpha   90.00
_cell.angle_beta   90.00
_cell.angle_gamma   90.00
#
_symmetry.space_group_name_H-M   'P 1'
#
loop_
_entity.id
_entity.type
_entity.pdbx_description
1 polymer ?
#
loop_
_entity_poly.entity_id
_entity_poly.type
_entity_poly.pdbx_seq_one_letter_code
_entity_poly.pdbx_strand_id
1 'polypeptide(L)'
;MYPHLHEASHSKSLDQNMTAFEEFIRRYHINEGFASKLHGLRGYEIVFLCDDSGSMKAPIRRASSAGQQQYTRWEELKKTVSMVVDLASTVDPDGVDVYFLNRKPLLNVHNSKELVSTFATPPNGATPIVRALRQVLNEKKNEIQQRKLLIVIATDGIPTDNNGQPNVQEFYQVLAKERIPIDRVPVTIMACTGEY
;
A
#
# COMPACT_ATOMS: atom_id res chain seq x y z
N MET A 1 -43.12 -6.91 -10.07
CA MET A 1 -42.42 -8.12 -9.56
C MET A 1 -40.95 -8.00 -9.97
N TYR A 2 -39.94 -7.62 -9.18
CA TYR A 2 -39.73 -7.18 -7.80
C TYR A 2 -38.54 -6.17 -7.82
N PRO A 3 -38.75 -4.87 -7.55
CA PRO A 3 -37.63 -3.91 -7.37
C PRO A 3 -36.94 -4.03 -6.00
N HIS A 4 -37.63 -4.62 -5.01
CA HIS A 4 -37.26 -4.53 -3.60
C HIS A 4 -36.14 -5.47 -3.12
N LEU A 5 -35.68 -6.41 -3.96
CA LEU A 5 -34.62 -7.36 -3.57
C LEU A 5 -33.20 -6.80 -3.77
N HIS A 6 -33.03 -5.80 -4.62
CA HIS A 6 -31.71 -5.20 -4.91
C HIS A 6 -31.32 -4.11 -3.89
N GLU A 7 -32.28 -3.36 -3.33
CA GLU A 7 -32.00 -2.32 -2.32
C GLU A 7 -31.65 -2.94 -0.95
N ALA A 8 -32.33 -4.01 -0.55
CA ALA A 8 -32.15 -4.63 0.76
C ALA A 8 -30.81 -5.40 0.92
N SER A 9 -30.24 -5.88 -0.19
CA SER A 9 -28.92 -6.53 -0.18
C SER A 9 -27.79 -5.50 -0.16
N HIS A 10 -27.98 -4.36 -0.83
CA HIS A 10 -27.04 -3.25 -0.84
C HIS A 10 -26.99 -2.51 0.51
N SER A 11 -28.13 -2.34 1.19
CA SER A 11 -28.15 -1.74 2.53
C SER A 11 -27.47 -2.62 3.59
N LYS A 12 -27.69 -3.94 3.54
CA LYS A 12 -27.04 -4.89 4.46
C LYS A 12 -25.52 -4.95 4.32
N SER A 13 -24.98 -4.87 3.10
CA SER A 13 -23.53 -4.88 2.89
C SER A 13 -22.89 -3.58 3.36
N LEU A 14 -23.58 -2.44 3.18
CA LEU A 14 -23.14 -1.13 3.68
C LEU A 14 -23.08 -1.11 5.22
N ASP A 15 -24.10 -1.63 5.90
CA ASP A 15 -24.15 -1.70 7.36
C ASP A 15 -23.08 -2.62 7.95
N GLN A 16 -22.83 -3.78 7.31
CA GLN A 16 -21.78 -4.71 7.72
C GLN A 16 -20.37 -4.11 7.57
N ASN A 17 -20.09 -3.44 6.44
CA ASN A 17 -18.80 -2.79 6.20
C ASN A 17 -18.56 -1.61 7.15
N MET A 18 -19.62 -0.88 7.52
CA MET A 18 -19.52 0.20 8.50
C MET A 18 -19.19 -0.34 9.90
N THR A 19 -19.79 -1.46 10.29
CA THR A 19 -19.50 -2.13 11.56
C THR A 19 -18.05 -2.63 11.64
N ALA A 20 -17.55 -3.24 10.56
CA ALA A 20 -16.16 -3.72 10.50
C ALA A 20 -15.13 -2.57 10.57
N PHE A 21 -15.43 -1.45 9.92
CA PHE A 21 -14.60 -0.24 9.99
C PHE A 21 -14.54 0.32 11.43
N GLU A 22 -15.68 0.44 12.11
CA GLU A 22 -15.74 0.93 13.50
C GLU A 22 -15.00 0.01 14.47
N GLU A 23 -15.14 -1.31 14.32
CA GLU A 23 -14.37 -2.28 15.11
C GLU A 23 -12.86 -2.13 14.90
N PHE A 24 -12.43 -1.88 13.67
CA PHE A 24 -11.03 -1.61 13.37
C PHE A 24 -10.54 -0.33 14.04
N ILE A 25 -11.27 0.78 13.88
CA ILE A 25 -10.92 2.07 14.51
C ILE A 25 -10.77 1.91 16.03
N ARG A 26 -11.69 1.16 16.67
CA ARG A 26 -11.59 0.84 18.11
C ARG A 26 -10.40 -0.05 18.45
N ARG A 27 -10.17 -1.12 17.69
CA ARG A 27 -9.07 -2.07 17.93
C ARG A 27 -7.69 -1.39 17.88
N TYR A 28 -7.53 -0.42 16.99
CA TYR A 28 -6.27 0.28 16.77
C TYR A 28 -6.21 1.66 17.43
N HIS A 29 -7.19 2.02 18.26
CA HIS A 29 -7.27 3.31 18.96
C HIS A 29 -7.06 4.52 18.02
N ILE A 30 -7.64 4.43 16.83
CA ILE A 30 -7.53 5.48 15.82
C ILE A 30 -8.41 6.66 16.23
N ASN A 31 -7.84 7.87 16.24
CA ASN A 31 -8.62 9.08 16.53
C ASN A 31 -9.63 9.41 15.41
N GLU A 32 -10.72 10.08 15.77
CA GLU A 32 -11.83 10.40 14.86
C GLU A 32 -11.41 11.20 13.62
N GLY A 33 -10.48 12.15 13.77
CA GLY A 33 -9.97 12.94 12.64
C GLY A 33 -9.21 12.10 11.62
N PHE A 34 -8.46 11.09 12.08
CA PHE A 34 -7.79 10.13 11.20
C PHE A 34 -8.78 9.10 10.62
N ALA A 35 -9.76 8.65 11.41
CA ALA A 35 -10.83 7.77 10.93
C ALA A 35 -11.63 8.42 9.79
N SER A 36 -11.94 9.72 9.88
CA SER A 36 -12.62 10.47 8.82
C SER A 36 -11.78 10.54 7.53
N LYS A 37 -10.45 10.71 7.64
CA LYS A 37 -9.54 10.65 6.48
C LYS A 37 -9.50 9.26 5.85
N LEU A 38 -9.47 8.20 6.66
CA LEU A 38 -9.53 6.81 6.19
C LEU A 38 -10.86 6.53 5.46
N HIS A 39 -11.97 7.04 6.00
CA HIS A 39 -13.26 6.94 5.34
C HIS A 39 -13.29 7.68 3.99
N GLY A 40 -12.59 8.81 3.88
CA GLY A 40 -12.43 9.56 2.63
C GLY A 40 -11.65 8.82 1.54
N LEU A 41 -10.97 7.71 1.87
CA LEU A 41 -10.33 6.83 0.88
C LEU A 41 -11.31 5.84 0.23
N ARG A 42 -12.58 5.80 0.67
CA ARG A 42 -13.61 4.98 0.02
C ARG A 42 -13.72 5.34 -1.46
N GLY A 43 -13.75 4.32 -2.31
CA GLY A 43 -13.83 4.48 -3.76
C GLY A 43 -12.51 4.87 -4.43
N TYR A 44 -11.39 4.89 -3.71
CA TYR A 44 -10.07 4.88 -4.33
C TYR A 44 -9.69 3.45 -4.73
N GLU A 45 -8.93 3.33 -5.82
CA GLU A 45 -8.04 2.20 -6.03
C GLU A 45 -6.80 2.43 -5.17
N ILE A 46 -6.43 1.49 -4.30
CA ILE A 46 -5.25 1.61 -3.43
C ILE A 46 -4.16 0.66 -3.91
N VAL A 47 -3.00 1.24 -4.23
CA VAL A 47 -1.78 0.50 -4.60
C VAL A 47 -0.67 0.77 -3.57
N PHE A 48 -0.10 -0.29 -3.02
CA PHE A 48 1.18 -0.25 -2.32
C PHE A 48 2.31 -0.59 -3.28
N LEU A 49 3.28 0.30 -3.44
CA LEU A 49 4.54 0.03 -4.11
C LEU A 49 5.61 -0.22 -3.05
N CYS A 50 5.85 -1.50 -2.76
CA CYS A 50 6.74 -1.97 -1.70
C CYS A 50 8.19 -2.07 -2.17
N ASP A 51 9.08 -1.40 -1.45
CA ASP A 51 10.52 -1.59 -1.58
C ASP A 51 10.92 -2.95 -1.02
N ASP A 52 11.40 -3.82 -1.90
CA ASP A 52 11.98 -5.11 -1.58
C ASP A 52 13.45 -5.17 -2.00
N SER A 53 14.16 -4.06 -1.97
CA SER A 53 15.60 -3.97 -2.25
C SER A 53 16.46 -4.47 -1.09
N GLY A 54 17.74 -4.69 -1.35
CA GLY A 54 18.66 -5.23 -0.34
C GLY A 54 18.79 -4.38 0.94
N SER A 55 18.61 -3.05 0.87
CA SER A 55 18.69 -2.14 2.03
C SER A 55 17.62 -2.42 3.08
N MET A 56 16.46 -2.95 2.66
CA MET A 56 15.35 -3.28 3.55
C MET A 56 15.67 -4.42 4.54
N LYS A 57 16.80 -5.12 4.38
CA LYS A 57 17.32 -6.06 5.39
C LYS A 57 17.92 -5.36 6.60
N ALA A 58 18.17 -4.05 6.53
CA ALA A 58 18.79 -3.33 7.63
C ALA A 58 17.92 -3.42 8.90
N PRO A 59 18.56 -3.59 10.07
CA PRO A 59 17.85 -3.62 11.34
C PRO A 59 17.29 -2.22 11.66
N ILE A 60 16.09 -2.18 12.21
CA ILE A 60 15.55 -1.00 12.87
C ILE A 60 16.15 -0.93 14.27
N ARG A 61 16.64 0.24 14.68
CA ARG A 61 17.20 0.45 16.02
C ARG A 61 16.09 0.48 17.07
N ARG A 62 15.48 -0.68 17.35
CA ARG A 62 14.80 -0.92 18.62
C ARG A 62 15.83 -1.47 19.59
N ALA A 63 15.75 -1.11 20.86
CA ALA A 63 16.61 -1.63 21.91
C ALA A 63 16.51 -3.17 21.94
N SER A 64 17.37 -3.84 21.17
CA SER A 64 17.40 -5.29 21.09
C SER A 64 18.10 -5.79 22.35
N SER A 65 17.33 -6.46 23.20
CA SER A 65 17.91 -7.29 24.25
C SER A 65 18.72 -8.41 23.58
N ALA A 66 19.88 -8.75 24.12
CA ALA A 66 20.72 -9.81 23.57
C ALA A 66 19.90 -11.09 23.34
N GLY A 67 19.90 -11.59 22.10
CA GLY A 67 19.19 -12.82 21.71
C GLY A 67 17.85 -12.65 20.98
N GLN A 68 17.33 -11.43 20.80
CA GLN A 68 16.15 -11.21 19.96
C GLN A 68 16.48 -11.12 18.46
N GLN A 69 15.65 -11.74 17.62
CA GLN A 69 15.70 -11.58 16.17
C GLN A 69 15.61 -10.08 15.82
N GLN A 70 16.58 -9.59 15.04
CA GLN A 70 16.60 -8.19 14.63
C GLN A 70 15.34 -7.89 13.80
N TYR A 71 14.54 -6.93 14.27
CA TYR A 71 13.41 -6.41 13.53
C TYR A 71 13.94 -5.52 12.41
N THR A 72 13.70 -5.90 11.15
CA THR A 72 14.24 -5.20 9.98
C THR A 72 13.21 -4.24 9.38
N ARG A 73 13.66 -3.36 8.50
CA ARG A 73 12.80 -2.48 7.69
C ARG A 73 11.78 -3.27 6.88
N TRP A 74 12.17 -4.45 6.38
CA TRP A 74 11.27 -5.39 5.72
C TRP A 74 10.16 -5.91 6.63
N GLU A 75 10.47 -6.26 7.88
CA GLU A 75 9.46 -6.72 8.85
C GLU A 75 8.53 -5.58 9.31
N GLU A 76 9.04 -4.35 9.36
CA GLU A 76 8.20 -3.15 9.55
C GLU A 76 7.25 -2.95 8.37
N LEU A 77 7.78 -2.97 7.14
CA LEU A 77 6.98 -2.85 5.93
C LEU A 77 5.89 -3.92 5.87
N LYS A 78 6.25 -5.19 6.08
CA LYS A 78 5.31 -6.32 6.15
C LYS A 78 4.19 -6.06 7.14
N LYS A 79 4.52 -5.63 8.36
CA LYS A 79 3.53 -5.35 9.41
C LYS A 79 2.60 -4.22 8.98
N THR A 80 3.15 -3.13 8.46
CA THR A 80 2.38 -1.96 8.04
C THR A 80 1.44 -2.28 6.89
N VAL A 81 1.94 -2.93 5.82
CA VAL A 81 1.12 -3.35 4.68
C VAL A 81 0.03 -4.33 5.12
N SER A 82 0.35 -5.29 6.00
CA SER A 82 -0.65 -6.23 6.54
C SER A 82 -1.79 -5.51 7.27
N MET A 83 -1.47 -4.55 8.14
CA MET A 83 -2.48 -3.75 8.85
C MET A 83 -3.32 -2.91 7.89
N VAL A 84 -2.70 -2.31 6.86
CA VAL A 84 -3.42 -1.49 5.89
C VAL A 84 -4.29 -2.33 4.97
N VAL A 85 -3.84 -3.52 4.54
CA VAL A 85 -4.68 -4.44 3.76
C VAL A 85 -5.92 -4.84 4.57
N ASP A 86 -5.74 -5.28 5.81
CA ASP A 86 -6.87 -5.66 6.67
C ASP A 86 -7.84 -4.49 6.92
N LEU A 87 -7.33 -3.26 7.00
CA LEU A 87 -8.15 -2.04 7.07
C LEU A 87 -8.88 -1.76 5.75
N ALA A 88 -8.13 -1.74 4.66
CA ALA A 88 -8.64 -1.39 3.34
C ALA A 88 -9.76 -2.33 2.94
N SER A 89 -9.67 -3.62 3.28
CA SER A 89 -10.73 -4.60 3.02
C SER A 89 -12.04 -4.34 3.79
N THR A 90 -12.06 -3.43 4.76
CA THR A 90 -13.30 -2.95 5.41
C THR A 90 -13.95 -1.77 4.68
N VAL A 91 -13.20 -1.08 3.81
CA VAL A 91 -13.64 0.16 3.13
C VAL A 91 -13.63 0.07 1.61
N ASP A 92 -12.85 -0.83 1.04
CA ASP A 92 -12.72 -1.12 -0.38
C ASP A 92 -13.02 -2.60 -0.64
N PRO A 93 -14.18 -2.92 -1.25
CA PRO A 93 -14.53 -4.31 -1.55
C PRO A 93 -13.66 -4.94 -2.63
N ASP A 94 -12.94 -4.15 -3.44
CA ASP A 94 -12.09 -4.66 -4.52
C ASP A 94 -10.69 -5.06 -4.03
N GLY A 95 -10.37 -4.75 -2.77
CA GLY A 95 -9.08 -5.06 -2.16
C GLY A 95 -7.97 -4.06 -2.48
N VAL A 96 -6.75 -4.45 -2.15
CA VAL A 96 -5.55 -3.62 -2.34
C VAL A 96 -4.58 -4.32 -3.25
N ASP A 97 -3.98 -3.56 -4.15
CA ASP A 97 -2.90 -4.05 -5.00
C ASP A 97 -1.54 -3.80 -4.36
N VAL A 98 -0.73 -4.86 -4.27
CA VAL A 98 0.60 -4.82 -3.67
C VAL A 98 1.65 -5.12 -4.73
N TYR A 99 2.27 -4.06 -5.22
CA TYR A 99 3.41 -4.09 -6.13
C TYR A 99 4.72 -4.13 -5.35
N PHE A 100 5.76 -4.66 -6.00
CA PHE A 100 7.10 -4.70 -5.46
C PHE A 100 8.11 -4.19 -6.48
N LEU A 101 9.26 -3.69 -6.02
CA LEU A 101 10.30 -3.17 -6.91
C LEU A 101 11.01 -4.28 -7.69
N ASN A 102 11.18 -5.46 -7.11
CA ASN A 102 12.03 -6.53 -7.65
C ASN A 102 11.29 -7.87 -7.85
N ARG A 103 9.95 -7.92 -7.65
CA ARG A 103 9.13 -9.13 -7.89
C ARG A 103 7.75 -8.80 -8.44
N LYS A 104 7.00 -9.85 -8.80
CA LYS A 104 5.64 -9.73 -9.34
C LYS A 104 4.66 -9.16 -8.29
N PRO A 105 3.66 -8.38 -8.71
CA PRO A 105 2.64 -7.87 -7.81
C PRO A 105 1.66 -8.97 -7.35
N LEU A 106 0.98 -8.69 -6.24
CA LEU A 106 -0.23 -9.39 -5.80
C LEU A 106 -1.39 -8.41 -5.95
N LEU A 107 -2.40 -8.78 -6.71
CA LEU A 107 -3.53 -7.91 -7.03
C LEU A 107 -4.76 -8.34 -6.24
N ASN A 108 -5.64 -7.39 -5.94
CA ASN A 108 -6.92 -7.58 -5.24
C ASN A 108 -6.77 -8.32 -3.90
N VAL A 109 -5.78 -7.94 -3.10
CA VAL A 109 -5.53 -8.57 -1.80
C VAL A 109 -6.61 -8.14 -0.80
N HIS A 110 -7.30 -9.09 -0.15
CA HIS A 110 -8.43 -8.81 0.75
C HIS A 110 -8.13 -9.12 2.23
N ASN A 111 -6.98 -9.69 2.53
CA ASN A 111 -6.55 -9.93 3.90
C ASN A 111 -5.04 -10.16 3.97
N SER A 112 -4.48 -9.86 5.13
CA SER A 112 -3.04 -9.99 5.39
C SER A 112 -2.51 -11.41 5.28
N LYS A 113 -3.35 -12.46 5.36
CA LYS A 113 -2.88 -13.85 5.23
C LYS A 113 -2.40 -14.16 3.82
N GLU A 114 -2.95 -13.50 2.81
CA GLU A 114 -2.53 -13.63 1.40
C GLU A 114 -1.11 -13.09 1.17
N LEU A 115 -0.64 -12.20 2.04
CA LEU A 115 0.70 -11.60 1.95
C LEU A 115 1.81 -12.52 2.50
N VAL A 116 1.46 -13.54 3.29
CA VAL A 116 2.42 -14.34 4.07
C VAL A 116 3.48 -14.99 3.18
N SER A 117 3.08 -15.62 2.07
CA SER A 117 3.99 -16.30 1.15
C SER A 117 4.95 -15.32 0.46
N THR A 118 4.44 -14.15 0.06
CA THR A 118 5.24 -13.14 -0.63
C THR A 118 6.29 -12.50 0.28
N PHE A 119 5.92 -12.20 1.52
CA PHE A 119 6.85 -11.64 2.50
C PHE A 119 7.82 -12.67 3.10
N ALA A 120 7.55 -13.97 2.92
CA ALA A 120 8.50 -15.02 3.30
C ALA A 120 9.78 -15.00 2.44
N THR A 121 9.70 -14.48 1.21
CA THR A 121 10.89 -14.25 0.38
C THR A 121 11.58 -12.96 0.83
N PRO A 122 12.84 -13.01 1.28
CA PRO A 122 13.55 -11.82 1.75
C PRO A 122 13.73 -10.79 0.63
N PRO A 123 13.87 -9.50 0.98
CA PRO A 123 14.09 -8.45 -0.02
C PRO A 123 15.50 -8.59 -0.63
N ASN A 124 15.67 -8.25 -1.89
CA ASN A 124 16.95 -8.27 -2.60
C ASN A 124 16.89 -7.39 -3.86
N GLY A 125 18.06 -6.91 -4.31
CA GLY A 125 18.19 -6.11 -5.53
C GLY A 125 18.31 -4.62 -5.27
N ALA A 126 18.18 -3.85 -6.35
CA ALA A 126 18.25 -2.38 -6.36
C ALA A 126 16.89 -1.76 -5.99
N THR A 127 16.77 -0.43 -6.10
CA THR A 127 15.58 0.35 -5.77
C THR A 127 14.95 0.99 -7.03
N PRO A 128 14.51 0.20 -8.04
CA PRO A 128 14.01 0.71 -9.33
C PRO A 128 12.59 1.31 -9.25
N ILE A 129 12.39 2.31 -8.38
CA ILE A 129 11.09 2.95 -8.12
C ILE A 129 10.48 3.52 -9.39
N VAL A 130 11.28 4.17 -10.24
CA VAL A 130 10.80 4.75 -11.51
C VAL A 130 10.16 3.70 -12.41
N ARG A 131 10.86 2.56 -12.60
CA ARG A 131 10.37 1.44 -13.43
C ARG A 131 9.05 0.92 -12.88
N ALA A 132 9.01 0.64 -11.59
CA ALA A 132 7.84 0.03 -10.96
C ALA A 132 6.65 1.01 -10.87
N LEU A 133 6.90 2.30 -10.64
CA LEU A 133 5.86 3.34 -10.66
C LEU A 133 5.25 3.48 -12.07
N ARG A 134 6.08 3.50 -13.13
CA ARG A 134 5.57 3.50 -14.50
C ARG A 134 4.77 2.23 -14.84
N GLN A 135 5.17 1.09 -14.30
CA GLN A 135 4.41 -0.15 -14.42
C GLN A 135 3.01 0.01 -13.83
N VAL A 136 2.90 0.47 -12.58
CA VAL A 136 1.61 0.74 -11.93
C VAL A 136 0.77 1.72 -12.74
N LEU A 137 1.35 2.87 -13.12
CA LEU A 137 0.64 3.90 -13.88
C LEU A 137 0.13 3.38 -15.22
N ASN A 138 0.85 2.45 -15.86
CA ASN A 138 0.44 1.86 -17.13
C ASN A 138 -0.63 0.78 -16.98
N GLU A 139 -0.47 -0.11 -15.99
CA GLU A 139 -1.42 -1.19 -15.73
C GLU A 139 -2.76 -0.64 -15.22
N LYS A 140 -2.74 0.44 -14.43
CA LYS A 140 -3.92 1.07 -13.84
C LYS A 140 -4.58 2.18 -14.66
N LYS A 141 -4.21 2.33 -15.94
CA LYS A 141 -4.71 3.41 -16.81
C LYS A 141 -6.24 3.46 -16.88
N ASN A 142 -6.89 2.30 -16.93
CA ASN A 142 -8.34 2.21 -17.06
C ASN A 142 -9.03 2.55 -15.73
N GLU A 143 -8.48 2.07 -14.62
CA GLU A 143 -8.94 2.33 -13.26
C GLU A 143 -8.85 3.82 -12.92
N ILE A 144 -7.78 4.49 -13.35
CA ILE A 144 -7.62 5.95 -13.20
C ILE A 144 -8.74 6.72 -13.90
N GLN A 145 -9.35 6.19 -14.98
CA GLN A 145 -10.49 6.84 -15.63
C GLN A 145 -11.78 6.67 -14.82
N GLN A 146 -11.93 5.55 -14.12
CA GLN A 146 -13.15 5.19 -13.39
C GLN A 146 -13.17 5.72 -11.96
N ARG A 147 -12.05 5.61 -11.23
CA ARG A 147 -11.88 6.08 -9.86
C ARG A 147 -10.53 6.78 -9.64
N LYS A 148 -10.28 7.29 -8.44
CA LYS A 148 -8.95 7.85 -8.09
C LYS A 148 -8.00 6.72 -7.70
N LEU A 149 -6.72 6.84 -8.05
CA LEU A 149 -5.67 5.88 -7.72
C LEU A 149 -4.75 6.47 -6.65
N LEU A 150 -4.79 5.94 -5.43
CA LEU A 150 -3.81 6.26 -4.40
C LEU A 150 -2.63 5.30 -4.52
N ILE A 151 -1.43 5.84 -4.73
CA ILE A 151 -0.19 5.06 -4.70
C ILE A 151 0.58 5.40 -3.42
N VAL A 152 0.84 4.39 -2.60
CA VAL A 152 1.70 4.48 -1.40
C VAL A 152 3.04 3.83 -1.73
N ILE A 153 4.08 4.65 -1.89
CA ILE A 153 5.45 4.15 -2.12
C ILE A 153 6.11 3.96 -0.76
N ALA A 154 6.47 2.73 -0.43
CA ALA A 154 7.06 2.40 0.87
C ALA A 154 8.53 2.00 0.69
N THR A 155 9.47 2.83 1.11
CA THR A 155 10.91 2.67 0.82
C THR A 155 11.79 3.20 1.96
N ASP A 156 13.01 2.68 2.07
CA ASP A 156 14.04 3.15 3.01
C ASP A 156 15.17 3.94 2.33
N GLY A 157 15.07 4.16 1.01
CA GLY A 157 16.20 4.57 0.19
C GLY A 157 15.87 5.54 -0.93
N ILE A 158 16.91 5.91 -1.66
CA ILE A 158 16.86 6.81 -2.81
C ILE A 158 16.51 5.97 -4.05
N PRO A 159 15.65 6.45 -4.96
CA PRO A 159 15.40 5.81 -6.24
C PRO A 159 16.70 5.52 -7.00
N THR A 160 16.81 4.31 -7.53
CA THR A 160 17.89 3.91 -8.46
C THR A 160 17.32 3.44 -9.79
N ASP A 161 18.17 3.33 -10.81
CA ASP A 161 17.88 2.55 -12.01
C ASP A 161 18.04 1.03 -11.74
N ASN A 162 17.90 0.21 -12.78
CA ASN A 162 18.07 -1.24 -12.69
C ASN A 162 19.51 -1.69 -12.39
N ASN A 163 20.49 -0.80 -12.55
CA ASN A 163 21.91 -1.03 -12.29
C ASN A 163 22.32 -0.49 -10.91
N GLY A 164 21.38 0.04 -10.12
CA GLY A 164 21.65 0.62 -8.81
C GLY A 164 22.21 2.05 -8.83
N GLN A 165 22.17 2.74 -9.98
CA GLN A 165 22.60 4.13 -10.08
C GLN A 165 21.49 5.09 -9.65
N PRO A 166 21.76 6.13 -8.84
CA PRO A 166 20.73 7.08 -8.42
C PRO A 166 20.00 7.75 -9.60
N ASN A 167 18.66 7.76 -9.59
CA ASN A 167 17.84 8.36 -10.65
C ASN A 167 16.73 9.28 -10.11
N VAL A 168 17.03 10.00 -9.03
CA VAL A 168 16.10 10.91 -8.34
C VAL A 168 15.42 11.91 -9.28
N GLN A 169 16.17 12.48 -10.23
CA GLN A 169 15.62 13.44 -11.19
C GLN A 169 14.51 12.84 -12.05
N GLU A 170 14.68 11.59 -12.48
CA GLU A 170 13.67 10.89 -13.27
C GLU A 170 12.45 10.55 -12.40
N PHE A 171 12.66 10.17 -11.14
CA PHE A 171 11.55 9.99 -10.20
C PHE A 171 10.71 11.26 -10.03
N TYR A 172 11.34 12.43 -9.88
CA TYR A 172 10.63 13.71 -9.87
C TYR A 172 9.86 13.96 -11.17
N GLN A 173 10.43 13.62 -12.33
CA GLN A 173 9.76 13.77 -13.62
C GLN A 173 8.49 12.92 -13.71
N VAL A 174 8.55 11.64 -13.30
CA VAL A 174 7.36 10.76 -13.28
C VAL A 174 6.28 11.37 -12.38
N LEU A 175 6.64 11.79 -11.17
CA LEU A 175 5.70 12.41 -10.24
C LEU A 175 5.10 13.72 -10.76
N ALA A 176 5.86 14.51 -11.51
CA ALA A 176 5.40 15.82 -11.99
C ALA A 176 4.64 15.75 -13.33
N LYS A 177 4.95 14.76 -14.18
CA LYS A 177 4.54 14.77 -15.60
C LYS A 177 3.79 13.53 -16.06
N GLU A 178 3.99 12.38 -15.43
CA GLU A 178 3.44 11.10 -15.94
C GLU A 178 2.19 10.63 -15.17
N ARG A 179 1.91 11.24 -14.01
CA ARG A 179 0.66 11.04 -13.26
C ARG A 179 -0.48 11.81 -13.93
N ILE A 180 -1.17 11.18 -14.88
CA ILE A 180 -2.20 11.84 -15.67
C ILE A 180 -3.57 11.15 -15.48
N PRO A 181 -4.63 11.91 -15.12
CA PRO A 181 -4.60 13.30 -14.64
C PRO A 181 -4.09 13.38 -13.19
N ILE A 182 -3.31 14.42 -12.88
CA ILE A 182 -2.47 14.50 -11.67
C ILE A 182 -3.26 14.52 -10.35
N ASP A 183 -4.48 15.06 -10.40
CA ASP A 183 -5.43 15.16 -9.30
C ASP A 183 -6.15 13.84 -9.00
N ARG A 184 -6.12 12.89 -9.94
CA ARG A 184 -6.69 11.55 -9.76
C ARG A 184 -5.68 10.51 -9.32
N VAL A 185 -4.38 10.84 -9.32
CA VAL A 185 -3.32 9.90 -8.94
C VAL A 185 -2.47 10.45 -7.79
N PRO A 186 -3.02 10.68 -6.58
CA PRO A 186 -2.20 11.07 -5.44
C PRO A 186 -1.15 10.00 -5.13
N VAL A 187 0.07 10.46 -4.85
CA VAL A 187 1.18 9.61 -4.45
C VAL A 187 1.67 10.10 -3.09
N THR A 188 1.87 9.16 -2.17
CA THR A 188 2.50 9.41 -0.87
C THR A 188 3.69 8.48 -0.68
N ILE A 189 4.67 8.94 0.09
CA ILE A 189 5.88 8.17 0.40
C ILE A 189 5.87 7.84 1.89
N MET A 190 5.98 6.55 2.20
CA MET A 190 6.13 6.03 3.56
C MET A 190 7.58 5.61 3.77
N ALA A 191 8.29 6.32 4.65
CA ALA A 191 9.66 6.01 4.98
C ALA A 191 9.74 4.75 5.86
N CYS A 192 10.57 3.79 5.48
CA CYS A 192 10.85 2.57 6.24
C CYS A 192 12.21 2.67 6.93
N THR A 193 12.44 3.74 7.70
CA THR A 193 13.76 4.04 8.30
C THR A 193 13.87 3.58 9.75
N GLY A 194 12.74 3.24 10.40
CA GLY A 194 12.73 2.85 11.80
C GLY A 194 12.92 3.99 12.81
N GLU A 195 12.79 5.24 12.36
CA GLU A 195 12.86 6.45 13.19
C GLU A 195 11.43 6.97 13.44
N TYR A 196 10.78 6.44 14.47
CA TYR A 196 9.49 6.93 14.98
C TYR A 196 9.50 6.97 16.50
#